data_AF-A0A1F7WHJ7-F1
#
_entry.id   AF-A0A1F7WHJ7-F1
#
_cell.length_a   1.000
_cell.length_b   1.000
_cell.length_c   1.000
_cell.angle_alpha   90.00
_cell.angle_beta   90.00
_cell.angle_gamma   90.00
#
_symmetry.space_group_name_H-M   'P 1'
#
loop_
_entity.id
_entity.type
_entity.pdbx_description
1 polymer ?
#
loop_
_entity_poly.entity_id
_entity_poly.type
_entity_poly.pdbx_seq_one_letter_code
_entity_poly.pdbx_strand_id
1 'polypeptide(L)'
;MSNRQNIDSINVRLNKVRGQIDGIKKMYAKSKCDCVEILQQISAVRAALAKVSQMILLDEAVKCEDAGDIKKLKKIISKSFHTI
;
A
#
# COMPACT_ATOMS: atom_id res chain seq x y z
N MET A 1 19.84 -1.42 -15.65
CA MET A 1 20.14 -0.95 -14.27
C MET A 1 18.98 -0.22 -13.57
N SER A 2 17.85 0.07 -14.24
CA SER A 2 16.72 0.83 -13.63
C SER A 2 15.74 0.04 -12.74
N ASN A 3 15.73 -1.30 -12.79
CA ASN A 3 14.69 -2.10 -12.11
C ASN A 3 14.94 -2.27 -10.59
N ARG A 4 16.21 -2.32 -10.16
CA ARG A 4 16.56 -2.60 -8.75
C ARG A 4 16.26 -1.42 -7.82
N GLN A 5 16.42 -0.18 -8.30
CA GLN A 5 16.11 1.04 -7.55
C GLN A 5 14.62 1.17 -7.18
N ASN A 6 13.72 0.64 -8.02
CA ASN A 6 12.28 0.71 -7.78
C ASN A 6 11.85 -0.28 -6.69
N ILE A 7 12.41 -1.50 -6.71
CA ILE A 7 12.19 -2.53 -5.69
C ILE A 7 12.64 -2.06 -4.31
N ASP A 8 13.84 -1.47 -4.20
CA ASP A 8 14.36 -0.96 -2.92
C ASP A 8 13.48 0.18 -2.37
N SER A 9 13.01 1.08 -3.23
CA SER A 9 12.08 2.16 -2.87
C SER A 9 10.72 1.64 -2.39
N ILE A 10 10.18 0.61 -3.05
CA ILE A 10 8.93 -0.05 -2.66
C ILE A 10 9.10 -0.74 -1.29
N ASN A 11 10.19 -1.46 -1.08
CA ASN A 11 10.50 -2.13 0.18
C ASN A 11 10.61 -1.12 1.35
N VAL A 12 11.28 0.02 1.14
CA VAL A 12 11.34 1.08 2.16
C VAL A 12 9.94 1.59 2.52
N ARG A 13 9.05 1.76 1.54
CA ARG A 13 7.67 2.20 1.79
C ARG A 13 6.83 1.14 2.50
N LEU A 14 6.97 -0.13 2.13
CA LEU A 14 6.33 -1.25 2.82
C LEU A 14 6.78 -1.33 4.29
N ASN A 15 8.06 -1.12 4.58
CA ASN A 15 8.57 -1.06 5.94
C ASN A 15 7.96 0.10 6.75
N LYS A 16 7.74 1.26 6.12
CA LYS A 16 7.04 2.38 6.77
C LYS A 16 5.58 2.03 7.07
N VAL A 17 4.87 1.42 6.12
CA VAL A 17 3.48 0.97 6.31
C VAL A 17 3.39 -0.04 7.46
N ARG A 18 4.32 -0.99 7.53
CA ARG A 18 4.42 -1.94 8.65
C ARG A 18 4.58 -1.22 9.99
N GLY A 19 5.48 -0.25 10.08
CA GLY A 19 5.67 0.54 11.30
C GLY A 19 4.42 1.31 11.73
N GLN A 20 3.64 1.82 10.78
CA GLN A 20 2.35 2.46 11.07
C GLN A 20 1.32 1.47 11.62
N ILE A 21 1.22 0.26 11.05
CA ILE A 21 0.35 -0.82 11.56
C ILE A 21 0.74 -1.21 12.99
N ASP A 22 2.03 -1.39 13.25
CA ASP A 22 2.55 -1.67 14.59
C ASP A 22 2.24 -0.53 15.58
N GLY A 23 2.30 0.72 15.11
CA GLY A 23 1.87 1.91 15.84
C GLY A 23 0.39 1.87 16.22
N ILE A 24 -0.49 1.59 15.26
CA ILE A 24 -1.95 1.45 15.49
C ILE A 24 -2.22 0.34 16.51
N LYS A 25 -1.55 -0.82 16.41
CA LYS A 25 -1.70 -1.91 17.38
C LYS A 25 -1.36 -1.46 18.80
N LYS A 26 -0.29 -0.68 18.98
CA LYS A 26 0.09 -0.10 20.27
C LYS A 26 -0.90 0.97 20.75
N MET A 27 -1.44 1.79 19.85
CA MET A 27 -2.48 2.78 20.18
C MET A 27 -3.75 2.09 20.67
N TYR A 28 -4.24 1.10 19.93
CA TYR A 28 -5.46 0.36 20.25
C TYR A 28 -5.35 -0.43 21.56
N ALA A 29 -4.16 -0.89 21.92
CA ALA A 29 -3.93 -1.59 23.19
C ALA A 29 -3.97 -0.68 24.43
N LYS A 30 -3.91 0.65 24.27
CA LYS A 30 -3.98 1.60 25.39
C LYS A 30 -5.44 1.90 25.74
N SER A 31 -5.75 1.90 27.04
CA SER A 31 -7.11 2.12 27.56
C SER A 31 -7.69 3.53 27.32
N LYS A 32 -6.85 4.50 26.92
CA LYS A 32 -7.24 5.90 26.67
C LYS A 32 -6.66 6.37 25.33
N CYS A 33 -7.13 5.82 24.22
CA CYS A 33 -6.83 6.37 22.90
C CYS A 33 -8.07 7.07 22.34
N ASP A 34 -7.84 8.22 21.72
CA ASP A 34 -8.88 8.95 21.01
C ASP A 34 -9.27 8.17 19.74
N CYS A 35 -10.58 7.98 19.53
CA CYS A 35 -11.09 7.21 18.41
C CYS A 35 -10.80 7.88 17.06
N VAL A 36 -10.78 9.22 17.02
CA VAL A 36 -10.46 10.01 15.83
C VAL A 36 -8.99 9.85 15.47
N GLU A 37 -8.09 9.87 16.45
CA GLU A 37 -6.66 9.62 16.21
C GLU A 37 -6.38 8.24 15.60
N ILE A 38 -7.04 7.19 16.09
CA ILE A 38 -6.90 5.83 15.52
C ILE A 38 -7.41 5.82 14.07
N LEU A 39 -8.58 6.40 13.81
CA LEU A 39 -9.14 6.46 12.46
C LEU A 39 -8.28 7.29 11.49
N GLN A 40 -7.64 8.36 11.98
CA GLN A 40 -6.66 9.13 11.21
C GLN A 40 -5.44 8.28 10.85
N GLN A 41 -4.91 7.48 11.79
CA GLN A 41 -3.78 6.59 11.50
C GLN A 41 -4.17 5.48 10.51
N ILE A 42 -5.36 4.90 10.62
CA ILE A 42 -5.88 3.93 9.64
C ILE A 42 -5.97 4.58 8.25
N SER A 43 -6.49 5.81 8.17
CA SER A 43 -6.59 6.56 6.92
C SER A 43 -5.20 6.84 6.31
N ALA A 44 -4.21 7.18 7.14
CA ALA A 44 -2.83 7.36 6.72
C ALA A 44 -2.21 6.08 6.17
N VAL A 45 -2.42 4.93 6.83
CA VAL A 45 -1.99 3.61 6.36
C VAL A 45 -2.62 3.27 5.01
N ARG A 46 -3.93 3.48 4.86
CA ARG A 46 -4.65 3.25 3.60
C ARG A 46 -4.06 4.08 2.47
N ALA A 47 -3.82 5.37 2.70
CA ALA A 47 -3.23 6.26 1.69
C ALA A 47 -1.78 5.86 1.33
N ALA A 48 -0.97 5.46 2.32
CA ALA A 48 0.39 4.98 2.08
C ALA A 48 0.39 3.68 1.28
N LEU A 49 -0.48 2.73 1.63
CA LEU A 49 -0.61 1.45 0.92
C LEU A 49 -1.12 1.66 -0.51
N ALA A 50 -2.08 2.54 -0.74
CA ALA A 50 -2.56 2.86 -2.08
C ALA A 50 -1.44 3.36 -3.01
N LYS A 51 -0.54 4.21 -2.49
CA LYS A 51 0.65 4.65 -3.24
C LYS A 51 1.60 3.50 -3.55
N VAL A 52 1.83 2.59 -2.59
CA VAL A 52 2.66 1.40 -2.81
C VAL A 52 2.03 0.48 -3.86
N SER A 53 0.71 0.26 -3.81
CA SER A 53 -0.01 -0.51 -4.81
C SER A 53 0.16 0.09 -6.20
N GLN A 54 0.02 1.41 -6.38
CA GLN A 54 0.24 2.07 -7.66
C GLN A 54 1.67 1.87 -8.19
N MET A 55 2.68 1.99 -7.32
CA MET A 55 4.08 1.78 -7.72
C MET A 55 4.34 0.35 -8.19
N ILE A 56 3.85 -0.64 -7.44
CA ILE A 56 3.98 -2.06 -7.83
C ILE A 56 3.22 -2.33 -9.12
N LEU A 57 1.99 -1.81 -9.25
CA LEU A 57 1.20 -1.98 -10.47
C LEU A 57 1.90 -1.42 -11.70
N LEU A 58 2.54 -0.24 -11.60
CA LEU A 58 3.32 0.33 -12.70
C LEU A 58 4.56 -0.52 -13.01
N ASP A 59 5.27 -0.98 -11.99
CA ASP A 59 6.46 -1.82 -12.14
C ASP A 59 6.13 -3.17 -12.82
N GLU A 60 5.04 -3.80 -12.41
CA GLU A 60 4.56 -5.06 -12.98
C GLU A 60 3.91 -4.86 -14.36
N ALA A 61 3.25 -3.72 -14.62
CA ALA A 61 2.71 -3.39 -15.94
C ALA A 61 3.79 -3.31 -17.02
N VAL A 62 4.98 -2.81 -16.66
CA VAL A 62 6.14 -2.73 -17.57
C VAL A 62 6.75 -4.11 -17.84
N LYS A 63 6.62 -5.05 -16.90
CA LYS A 63 7.15 -6.42 -17.02
C LYS A 63 6.18 -7.40 -17.68
N CYS A 64 4.89 -7.08 -17.75
CA CYS A 64 3.89 -7.94 -18.38
C CYS A 64 4.10 -7.95 -19.90
N GLU A 65 4.64 -9.04 -20.45
CA GLU A 65 4.76 -9.26 -21.89
C GLU A 65 3.48 -9.85 -22.50
N ASP A 66 2.67 -10.56 -21.70
CA ASP A 66 1.46 -11.25 -22.17
C ASP A 66 0.16 -10.47 -21.92
N ALA A 67 -0.71 -10.44 -22.94
CA ALA A 67 -2.02 -9.78 -22.91
C ALA A 67 -2.96 -10.35 -21.82
N GLY A 68 -2.72 -11.57 -21.35
CA GLY A 68 -3.45 -12.20 -20.25
C GLY A 68 -3.19 -11.53 -18.89
N ASP A 69 -1.97 -11.06 -18.65
CA ASP A 69 -1.58 -10.47 -17.36
C ASP A 69 -2.04 -9.02 -17.23
N ILE A 70 -2.10 -8.29 -18.33
CA ILE A 70 -2.70 -6.94 -18.38
C ILE A 70 -4.19 -6.98 -17.97
N LYS A 71 -4.95 -8.01 -18.37
CA LYS A 71 -6.36 -8.17 -17.96
C LYS A 71 -6.50 -8.43 -16.46
N LYS A 72 -5.61 -9.25 -15.88
CA LYS A 72 -5.58 -9.51 -14.42
C LYS A 72 -5.23 -8.23 -13.66
N LEU A 73 -4.24 -7.48 -14.15
CA LEU A 73 -3.82 -6.21 -13.57
C LEU A 73 -4.97 -5.19 -13.54
N LYS A 74 -5.68 -5.02 -14.66
CA LYS A 74 -6.86 -4.13 -14.74
C LYS A 74 -7.96 -4.51 -13.74
N LYS A 75 -8.17 -5.81 -13.49
CA LYS A 75 -9.17 -6.31 -12.54
C LYS A 75 -8.77 -6.08 -11.08
N ILE A 76 -7.47 -6.06 -10.77
CA ILE A 76 -6.96 -5.73 -9.43
C ILE A 76 -7.12 -4.22 -9.20
N ILE A 77 -6.75 -3.40 -10.18
CA ILE A 77 -6.91 -1.94 -10.14
C ILE A 77 -8.36 -1.55 -9.81
N SER A 78 -9.35 -2.11 -10.51
CA SER A 78 -10.76 -1.74 -10.28
C SER A 78 -11.27 -2.04 -8.87
N LYS A 79 -10.63 -2.98 -8.15
CA LYS A 79 -11.02 -3.35 -6.78
C LYS A 79 -10.29 -2.52 -5.71
N SER A 80 -9.07 -2.05 -5.99
CA SER A 80 -8.24 -1.34 -5.01
C SER A 80 -8.63 0.13 -4.81
N PHE A 81 -9.47 0.72 -5.67
CA PHE A 81 -9.86 2.14 -5.62
C PHE A 81 -11.30 2.41 -5.15
N HIS A 82 -12.09 1.36 -4.86
CA HIS A 82 -13.46 1.50 -4.37
C HIS A 82 -13.53 1.27 -2.86
N THR A 83 -13.21 2.26 -2.02
CA THR A 83 -13.70 2.25 -0.64
C THR A 83 -13.58 3.64 0.01
N ILE A 84 -14.70 4.25 0.37
CA ILE A 84 -14.88 4.84 1.71
C ILE A 84 -15.38 3.70 2.57
#